data_AF-A0A7Y4SF56-F1
#
_entry.id   AF-A0A7Y4SF56-F1
#
_cell.length_a   1.000
_cell.length_b   1.000
_cell.length_c   1.000
_cell.angle_alpha   90.00
_cell.angle_beta   90.00
_cell.angle_gamma   90.00
#
_symmetry.space_group_name_H-M   'P 1'
#
loop_
_entity.id
_entity.type
_entity.pdbx_description
1 polymer ?
#
loop_
_entity_poly.entity_id
_entity_poly.type
_entity_poly.pdbx_seq_one_letter_code
_entity_poly.pdbx_strand_id
1 'polypeptide(L)'
;MKRWYLLLIPVLLGLATVAYLVVKLLAPTIFPDILSRDSQAKNRQSDIGKMPAAEAAPREVQGLRKNHGLRQLTTAEDGTKIQDLPNGIYGFSMCNVVSLSAKRGTTFSLEIHKHHDGIVYYVGYASDEHIEKYLTRQKNFHILTSPHQLEKSPSLFEIPIEFVSKCEERPSKEGTLFDLFVTTIPELQS
;
A
#
# COMPACT_ATOMS: atom_id res chain seq x y z
N MET A 1 -71.24 11.71 -13.83
CA MET A 1 -70.01 12.54 -13.96
C MET A 1 -69.99 13.58 -12.86
N LYS A 2 -68.97 13.59 -11.98
CA LYS A 2 -68.39 14.80 -11.37
C LYS A 2 -67.23 14.44 -10.41
N ARG A 3 -66.04 14.29 -11.00
CA ARG A 3 -64.79 14.99 -10.69
C ARG A 3 -64.35 15.26 -9.23
N TRP A 4 -64.83 14.57 -8.19
CA TRP A 4 -64.39 14.86 -6.82
C TRP A 4 -63.07 14.17 -6.42
N TYR A 5 -62.73 13.05 -7.05
CA TYR A 5 -61.47 12.33 -6.79
C TYR A 5 -60.21 13.05 -7.32
N LEU A 6 -60.36 13.93 -8.32
CA LEU A 6 -59.24 14.71 -8.87
C LEU A 6 -58.76 15.82 -7.92
N LEU A 7 -59.53 16.17 -6.89
CA LEU A 7 -59.13 17.14 -5.86
C LEU A 7 -58.53 16.49 -4.61
N LEU A 8 -58.72 15.18 -4.40
CA LEU A 8 -58.17 14.48 -3.21
C LEU A 8 -56.66 14.21 -3.33
N ILE A 9 -56.17 13.96 -4.55
CA ILE A 9 -54.75 13.66 -4.80
C ILE A 9 -53.83 14.85 -4.48
N PRO A 10 -54.07 16.09 -4.93
CA PRO A 10 -53.20 17.22 -4.59
C PRO A 10 -53.28 17.60 -3.10
N VAL A 11 -54.40 17.34 -2.42
CA VAL A 11 -54.57 17.61 -0.99
C VAL A 11 -53.70 16.68 -0.14
N LEU A 12 -53.66 15.38 -0.47
CA LEU A 12 -52.79 14.42 0.23
C LEU A 12 -51.31 14.70 -0.01
N LEU A 13 -50.93 15.09 -1.24
CA LEU A 13 -49.55 15.43 -1.57
C LEU A 13 -49.09 16.71 -0.84
N GLY A 14 -49.98 17.71 -0.76
CA GLY A 14 -49.75 18.94 0.01
C GLY A 14 -49.53 18.67 1.49
N LEU A 15 -50.36 17.83 2.11
CA LEU A 15 -50.21 17.47 3.52
C LEU A 15 -48.89 16.74 3.81
N ALA A 16 -48.44 15.85 2.93
CA ALA A 16 -47.15 15.17 3.07
C ALA A 16 -45.96 16.15 2.99
N THR A 17 -46.00 17.13 2.08
CA THR A 17 -44.96 18.16 1.98
C THR A 17 -44.92 19.10 3.19
N VAL A 18 -46.08 19.47 3.74
CA VAL A 18 -46.14 20.29 4.96
C VAL A 18 -45.60 19.52 6.16
N ALA A 19 -45.95 18.25 6.32
CA ALA A 19 -45.41 17.40 7.39
C ALA A 19 -43.87 17.26 7.30
N TYR A 20 -43.32 17.07 6.09
CA TYR A 20 -41.88 16.99 5.88
C TYR A 20 -41.15 18.30 6.23
N LEU A 21 -41.71 19.45 5.85
CA LEU A 21 -41.12 20.76 6.16
C LEU A 21 -41.20 21.11 7.66
N VAL A 22 -42.27 20.72 8.34
CA VAL A 22 -42.41 20.88 9.79
C VAL A 22 -41.36 20.04 10.53
N VAL A 23 -41.14 18.78 10.13
CA VAL A 23 -40.07 17.94 10.72
C VAL A 23 -38.68 18.52 10.48
N LYS A 24 -38.43 19.11 9.30
CA LYS A 24 -37.14 19.75 8.99
C LYS A 24 -36.92 21.06 9.75
N LEU A 25 -37.98 21.83 10.03
CA LEU A 25 -37.89 23.08 10.81
C LEU A 25 -37.83 22.88 12.33
N LEU A 26 -38.35 21.75 12.84
CA LEU A 26 -38.36 21.43 14.28
C LEU A 26 -37.18 20.57 14.74
N ALA A 27 -36.21 20.25 13.87
CA ALA A 27 -34.99 19.57 14.27
C ALA A 27 -34.13 20.52 15.14
N PRO A 28 -33.92 20.22 16.43
CA PRO A 28 -33.11 21.06 17.29
C PRO A 28 -31.62 20.69 17.14
N THR A 29 -30.82 21.75 16.98
CA THR A 29 -29.52 21.98 17.65
C THR A 29 -28.32 21.13 17.17
N ILE A 30 -27.04 21.53 17.28
CA ILE A 30 -26.33 22.36 18.25
C ILE A 30 -25.07 22.94 17.55
N PHE A 31 -24.91 24.26 17.53
CA PHE A 31 -23.57 24.88 17.52
C PHE A 31 -23.07 24.91 18.97
N PRO A 32 -21.77 24.68 19.18
CA PRO A 32 -21.05 25.59 20.05
C PRO A 32 -19.72 25.98 19.43
N ASP A 33 -19.61 27.28 19.14
CA ASP A 33 -18.36 27.99 19.35
C ASP A 33 -18.14 28.12 20.86
N ILE A 34 -16.91 27.93 21.34
CA ILE A 34 -16.21 28.67 22.41
C ILE A 34 -14.86 27.98 22.68
N LEU A 35 -13.82 28.60 22.14
CA LEU A 35 -12.62 29.08 22.83
C LEU A 35 -11.83 28.12 23.76
N SER A 36 -10.62 27.82 23.28
CA SER A 36 -9.37 27.82 24.03
C SER A 36 -9.30 26.97 25.31
N ARG A 37 -8.78 25.75 25.14
CA ARG A 37 -7.91 25.16 26.17
C ARG A 37 -6.73 24.46 25.51
N ASP A 38 -5.58 25.00 25.86
CA ASP A 38 -4.24 24.64 25.45
C ASP A 38 -3.92 23.14 25.48
N SER A 39 -2.96 22.80 24.63
CA SER A 39 -1.86 21.85 24.90
C SER A 39 -2.09 20.34 24.75
N GLN A 40 -2.70 19.83 23.68
CA GLN A 40 -2.51 18.39 23.37
C GLN A 40 -2.77 17.90 21.94
N ALA A 41 -2.52 18.70 20.90
CA ALA A 41 -2.74 18.25 19.52
C ALA A 41 -1.61 18.63 18.54
N LYS A 42 -0.40 18.93 19.02
CA LYS A 42 0.73 19.37 18.18
C LYS A 42 1.91 18.38 18.04
N ASN A 43 1.86 17.17 18.62
CA ASN A 43 3.05 16.28 18.64
C ASN A 43 2.80 14.82 18.22
N ARG A 44 1.76 14.49 17.44
CA ARG A 44 1.64 13.13 16.86
C ARG A 44 1.61 13.05 15.34
N GLN A 45 1.31 14.15 14.64
CA GLN A 45 1.31 14.15 13.18
C GLN A 45 2.69 14.44 12.57
N SER A 46 3.65 14.94 13.35
CA SER A 46 5.01 15.29 12.88
C SER A 46 6.00 14.12 12.92
N ASP A 47 5.67 13.01 13.58
CA ASP A 47 6.60 11.88 13.76
C ASP A 47 6.45 10.76 12.71
N ILE A 48 5.46 10.86 11.81
CA ILE A 48 5.34 9.95 10.65
C ILE A 48 6.16 10.49 9.45
N GLY A 49 6.75 11.69 9.58
CA GLY A 49 7.40 12.42 8.47
C GLY A 49 8.91 12.59 8.55
N LYS A 50 9.60 11.94 9.51
CA LYS A 50 11.07 11.94 9.58
C LYS A 50 11.57 10.58 10.07
N MET A 51 11.53 9.58 9.19
CA MET A 51 12.31 8.38 9.42
C MET A 51 13.75 8.63 8.95
N PRO A 52 14.77 8.39 9.80
CA PRO A 52 16.16 8.66 9.46
C PRO A 52 16.58 7.80 8.25
N ALA A 53 17.39 8.44 7.41
CA ALA A 53 17.95 7.91 6.18
C ALA A 53 18.52 6.50 6.39
N ALA A 54 18.05 5.52 5.62
CA ALA A 54 18.74 4.25 5.35
C ALA A 54 19.12 3.32 6.53
N GLU A 55 18.96 3.69 7.81
CA GLU A 55 19.74 3.06 8.90
C GLU A 55 19.01 2.13 9.87
N ALA A 56 17.72 1.84 9.69
CA ALA A 56 17.08 0.78 10.48
C ALA A 56 16.11 -0.06 9.66
N ALA A 57 16.60 -0.61 8.54
CA ALA A 57 15.93 -1.77 7.97
C ALA A 57 15.84 -2.87 9.05
N PRO A 58 14.72 -3.61 9.18
CA PRO A 58 14.62 -4.72 10.11
C PRO A 58 15.80 -5.68 9.97
N ARG A 59 16.20 -6.34 11.07
CA ARG A 59 17.39 -7.23 11.10
C ARG A 59 17.34 -8.31 10.02
N GLU A 60 16.16 -8.81 9.71
CA GLU A 60 15.92 -9.82 8.68
C GLU A 60 16.28 -9.29 7.28
N VAL A 61 15.84 -8.08 6.94
CA VAL A 61 16.18 -7.43 5.65
C VAL A 61 17.69 -7.15 5.58
N GLN A 62 18.31 -6.73 6.69
CA GLN A 62 19.77 -6.59 6.73
C GLN A 62 20.49 -7.92 6.54
N GLY A 63 19.95 -9.00 7.10
CA GLY A 63 20.43 -10.37 6.89
C GLY A 63 20.37 -10.75 5.42
N LEU A 64 19.22 -10.52 4.77
CA LEU A 64 19.03 -10.79 3.34
C LEU A 64 20.05 -10.03 2.49
N ARG A 65 20.22 -8.72 2.70
CA ARG A 65 21.22 -7.90 2.01
C ARG A 65 22.64 -8.45 2.16
N LYS A 66 23.02 -8.86 3.38
CA LYS A 66 24.35 -9.42 3.65
C LYS A 66 24.54 -10.78 2.97
N ASN A 67 23.53 -11.65 3.04
CA ASN A 67 23.58 -12.99 2.44
C ASN A 67 23.78 -12.92 0.93
N HIS A 68 23.15 -11.96 0.26
CA HIS A 68 23.31 -11.73 -1.17
C HIS A 68 24.45 -10.76 -1.53
N GLY A 69 25.22 -10.29 -0.54
CA GLY A 69 26.35 -9.38 -0.77
C GLY A 69 25.94 -8.07 -1.46
N LEU A 70 24.77 -7.53 -1.11
CA LEU A 70 24.19 -6.35 -1.76
C LEU A 70 24.69 -5.08 -1.10
N ARG A 71 25.04 -4.08 -1.93
CA ARG A 71 25.22 -2.70 -1.46
C ARG A 71 24.01 -1.85 -1.80
N GLN A 72 23.81 -0.78 -1.02
CA GLN A 72 22.82 0.21 -1.38
C GLN A 72 23.21 0.93 -2.67
N LEU A 73 22.21 1.29 -3.47
CA LEU A 73 22.35 2.23 -4.57
C LEU A 73 22.94 3.55 -4.08
N THR A 74 23.92 4.09 -4.80
CA THR A 74 24.50 5.40 -4.46
C THR A 74 23.62 6.55 -4.97
N THR A 75 23.84 7.76 -4.45
CA THR A 75 23.18 8.97 -4.97
C THR A 75 23.46 9.22 -6.44
N ALA A 76 24.65 8.83 -6.94
CA ALA A 76 25.00 9.00 -8.36
C ALA A 76 24.24 8.03 -9.28
N GLU A 77 23.75 6.93 -8.73
CA GLU A 77 23.00 5.89 -9.45
C GLU A 77 21.48 6.05 -9.31
N ASP A 78 21.02 6.99 -8.48
CA ASP A 78 19.61 7.27 -8.22
C ASP A 78 18.86 7.63 -9.52
N GLY A 79 17.72 6.99 -9.75
CA GLY A 79 16.89 7.19 -10.94
C GLY A 79 17.41 6.49 -12.20
N THR A 80 18.52 5.75 -12.11
CA THR A 80 19.05 4.97 -13.24
C THR A 80 18.17 3.75 -13.52
N LYS A 81 18.06 3.37 -14.80
CA LYS A 81 17.31 2.17 -15.20
C LYS A 81 17.97 0.92 -14.63
N ILE A 82 17.17 -0.03 -14.19
CA ILE A 82 17.68 -1.23 -13.51
C ILE A 82 18.62 -2.08 -14.36
N GLN A 83 18.40 -2.11 -15.68
CA GLN A 83 19.26 -2.80 -16.64
C GLN A 83 20.66 -2.18 -16.74
N ASP A 84 20.79 -0.88 -16.52
CA ASP A 84 22.03 -0.12 -16.66
C ASP A 84 22.82 -0.05 -15.33
N LEU A 85 22.21 -0.51 -14.23
CA LEU A 85 22.83 -0.58 -12.91
C LEU A 85 23.75 -1.80 -12.77
N PRO A 86 24.83 -1.70 -11.96
CA PRO A 86 25.65 -2.86 -11.64
C PRO A 86 24.86 -3.93 -10.87
N ASN A 87 25.32 -5.17 -10.95
CA ASN A 87 24.80 -6.27 -10.13
C ASN A 87 25.23 -6.12 -8.66
N GLY A 88 24.58 -6.83 -7.74
CA GLY A 88 24.90 -6.79 -6.31
C GLY A 88 24.45 -5.51 -5.62
N ILE A 89 23.30 -4.97 -6.03
CA ILE A 89 22.75 -3.72 -5.49
C ILE A 89 21.33 -3.92 -4.95
N TYR A 90 20.93 -3.02 -4.06
CA TYR A 90 19.53 -2.84 -3.72
C TYR A 90 19.13 -1.36 -3.78
N GLY A 91 17.86 -1.13 -4.11
CA GLY A 91 17.25 0.19 -4.13
C GLY A 91 15.74 0.08 -3.91
N PHE A 92 15.01 1.12 -4.26
CA PHE A 92 13.57 1.19 -4.03
C PHE A 92 12.83 1.53 -5.31
N SER A 93 11.70 0.88 -5.53
CA SER A 93 10.83 1.16 -6.68
C SER A 93 9.39 0.76 -6.35
N MET A 94 8.47 1.19 -7.21
CA MET A 94 7.07 0.76 -7.18
C MET A 94 6.88 -0.49 -8.06
N CYS A 95 5.64 -0.76 -8.45
CA CYS A 95 5.36 -1.72 -9.51
C CYS A 95 6.03 -1.32 -10.83
N ASN A 96 6.25 -2.29 -11.73
CA ASN A 96 6.90 -2.10 -13.03
C ASN A 96 8.31 -1.49 -12.89
N VAL A 97 9.22 -2.25 -12.29
CA VAL A 97 10.57 -1.78 -11.95
C VAL A 97 11.37 -1.38 -13.21
N VAL A 98 11.28 -0.10 -13.58
CA VAL A 98 12.03 0.49 -14.69
C VAL A 98 13.35 1.07 -14.18
N SER A 99 13.30 1.80 -13.08
CA SER A 99 14.43 2.47 -12.44
C SER A 99 14.37 2.31 -10.93
N LEU A 100 15.53 2.46 -10.28
CA LEU A 100 15.64 2.36 -8.82
C LEU A 100 15.97 3.73 -8.22
N SER A 101 15.39 3.98 -7.05
CA SER A 101 15.83 5.08 -6.19
C SER A 101 16.74 4.59 -5.07
N ALA A 102 17.72 5.41 -4.70
CA ALA A 102 18.62 5.17 -3.58
C ALA A 102 17.95 5.38 -2.22
N LYS A 103 16.82 6.10 -2.20
CA LYS A 103 16.05 6.37 -1.00
C LYS A 103 14.65 5.79 -1.15
N ARG A 104 14.14 5.23 -0.06
CA ARG A 104 12.72 4.88 0.02
C ARG A 104 11.98 6.22 0.02
N GLY A 105 11.30 6.54 -1.08
CA GLY A 105 10.60 7.81 -1.24
C GLY A 105 9.54 8.04 -0.16
N THR A 106 8.85 9.18 -0.20
CA THR A 106 7.71 9.45 0.70
C THR A 106 6.54 8.49 0.47
N THR A 107 6.52 7.85 -0.69
CA THR A 107 5.60 6.78 -1.05
C THR A 107 6.27 5.44 -0.74
N PHE A 108 5.57 4.61 0.03
CA PHE A 108 5.99 3.31 0.56
C PHE A 108 6.40 2.32 -0.54
N SER A 109 7.59 2.49 -1.09
CA SER A 109 8.13 1.69 -2.20
C SER A 109 8.63 0.34 -1.70
N LEU A 110 8.55 -0.68 -2.57
CA LEU A 110 9.18 -1.98 -2.34
C LEU A 110 10.70 -1.84 -2.43
N GLU A 111 11.38 -2.67 -1.67
CA GLU A 111 12.81 -2.85 -1.85
C GLU A 111 13.05 -3.80 -3.01
N ILE A 112 13.94 -3.41 -3.91
CA ILE A 112 14.29 -4.19 -5.09
C ILE A 112 15.73 -4.62 -4.94
N HIS A 113 15.98 -5.93 -5.05
CA HIS A 113 17.33 -6.50 -5.03
C HIS A 113 17.72 -6.89 -6.47
N LYS A 114 18.94 -6.53 -6.89
CA LYS A 114 19.56 -7.05 -8.10
C LYS A 114 20.78 -7.87 -7.66
N HIS A 115 20.65 -9.19 -7.73
CA HIS A 115 21.67 -10.11 -7.26
C HIS A 115 22.90 -10.10 -8.18
N HIS A 116 23.98 -10.78 -7.76
CA HIS A 116 25.24 -10.84 -8.51
C HIS A 116 25.11 -11.56 -9.86
N ASP A 117 24.16 -12.50 -9.97
CA ASP A 117 23.76 -13.18 -11.21
C ASP A 117 22.91 -12.30 -12.15
N GLY A 118 22.50 -11.11 -11.70
CA GLY A 118 21.69 -10.16 -12.47
C GLY A 118 20.18 -10.39 -12.34
N ILE A 119 19.73 -11.40 -11.59
CA ILE A 119 18.31 -11.63 -11.33
C ILE A 119 17.80 -10.52 -10.40
N VAL A 120 16.60 -10.02 -10.73
CA VAL A 120 15.95 -8.94 -9.99
C VAL A 120 14.79 -9.49 -9.18
N TYR A 121 14.71 -9.07 -7.91
CA TYR A 121 13.72 -9.53 -6.95
C TYR A 121 12.91 -8.37 -6.37
N TYR A 122 11.60 -8.61 -6.19
CA TYR A 122 10.81 -7.85 -5.23
C TYR A 122 11.07 -8.38 -3.83
N VAL A 123 11.28 -7.48 -2.87
CA VAL A 123 11.46 -7.81 -1.45
C VAL A 123 10.40 -7.10 -0.62
N GLY A 124 9.72 -7.87 0.22
CA GLY A 124 8.69 -7.34 1.10
C GLY A 124 8.15 -8.38 2.06
N TYR A 125 7.10 -7.99 2.76
CA TYR A 125 6.45 -8.80 3.78
C TYR A 125 5.08 -9.27 3.29
N ALA A 126 4.71 -10.51 3.56
CA ALA A 126 3.38 -11.04 3.26
C ALA A 126 2.86 -11.91 4.42
N SER A 127 1.59 -12.30 4.34
CA SER A 127 1.01 -13.28 5.28
C SER A 127 1.60 -14.66 5.04
N ASP A 128 1.63 -15.49 6.08
CA ASP A 128 2.12 -16.87 5.98
C ASP A 128 1.33 -17.68 4.95
N GLU A 129 0.03 -17.43 4.81
CA GLU A 129 -0.80 -18.05 3.76
C GLU A 129 -0.30 -17.73 2.35
N HIS A 130 0.09 -16.48 2.08
CA HIS A 130 0.64 -16.12 0.77
C HIS A 130 2.04 -16.70 0.55
N ILE A 131 2.86 -16.72 1.60
CA ILE A 131 4.20 -17.33 1.55
C ILE A 131 4.11 -18.84 1.32
N GLU A 132 3.14 -19.52 1.93
CA GLU A 132 2.93 -20.95 1.70
C GLU A 132 2.59 -21.24 0.24
N LYS A 133 1.75 -20.43 -0.41
CA LYS A 133 1.46 -20.56 -1.85
C LYS A 133 2.73 -20.41 -2.70
N TYR A 134 3.61 -19.47 -2.31
CA TYR A 134 4.92 -19.26 -2.93
C TYR A 134 5.85 -20.46 -2.74
N LEU A 135 6.02 -20.94 -1.51
CA LEU A 135 6.89 -22.07 -1.18
C LEU A 135 6.40 -23.40 -1.76
N THR A 136 5.08 -23.60 -1.82
CA THR A 136 4.45 -24.77 -2.44
C THR A 136 4.31 -24.66 -3.96
N ARG A 137 4.83 -23.58 -4.56
CA ARG A 137 4.88 -23.35 -6.01
C ARG A 137 3.52 -23.49 -6.69
N GLN A 138 2.48 -22.97 -6.03
CA GLN A 138 1.17 -22.89 -6.65
C GLN A 138 1.27 -22.05 -7.94
N LYS A 139 0.40 -22.34 -8.90
CA LYS A 139 0.34 -21.58 -10.16
C LYS A 139 -0.77 -20.57 -10.09
N ASN A 140 -0.59 -19.43 -10.76
CA ASN A 140 -1.62 -18.39 -10.94
C ASN A 140 -2.25 -17.93 -9.62
N PHE A 141 -1.41 -17.50 -8.69
CA PHE A 141 -1.84 -16.96 -7.41
C PHE A 141 -1.36 -15.52 -7.27
N HIS A 142 -1.82 -14.85 -6.23
CA HIS A 142 -1.36 -13.51 -5.90
C HIS A 142 -0.81 -13.45 -4.49
N ILE A 143 0.16 -12.56 -4.29
CA ILE A 143 0.77 -12.26 -3.00
C ILE A 143 0.51 -10.79 -2.72
N LEU A 144 -0.24 -10.51 -1.67
CA LEU A 144 -0.36 -9.16 -1.15
C LEU A 144 0.85 -8.85 -0.27
N THR A 145 1.66 -7.90 -0.71
CA THR A 145 2.97 -7.57 -0.15
C THR A 145 2.98 -6.17 0.44
N SER A 146 3.62 -6.04 1.60
CA SER A 146 3.88 -4.78 2.27
C SER A 146 5.39 -4.45 2.24
N PRO A 147 5.76 -3.18 2.07
CA PRO A 147 7.15 -2.73 2.17
C PRO A 147 7.72 -2.79 3.60
N HIS A 148 6.83 -2.92 4.60
CA HIS A 148 7.16 -2.98 6.03
C HIS A 148 6.44 -4.16 6.70
N GLN A 149 7.01 -4.64 7.81
CA GLN A 149 6.36 -5.68 8.60
C GLN A 149 5.08 -5.14 9.23
N LEU A 150 3.97 -5.83 8.99
CA LEU A 150 2.64 -5.53 9.56
C LEU A 150 2.15 -6.76 10.31
N GLU A 151 1.21 -6.59 11.26
CA GLU A 151 0.63 -7.75 11.98
C GLU A 151 0.04 -8.79 11.02
N LYS A 152 -0.57 -8.35 9.91
CA LYS A 152 -1.14 -9.22 8.88
C LYS A 152 -0.13 -9.70 7.84
N SER A 153 1.11 -9.21 7.90
CA SER A 153 2.17 -9.55 6.96
C SER A 153 3.48 -9.67 7.73
N PRO A 154 3.62 -10.73 8.55
CA PRO A 154 4.77 -10.87 9.43
C PRO A 154 6.01 -11.39 8.71
N SER A 155 5.85 -12.08 7.58
CA SER A 155 6.89 -12.91 6.98
C SER A 155 7.58 -12.23 5.80
N LEU A 156 8.89 -12.03 5.94
CA LEU A 156 9.76 -11.51 4.88
C LEU A 156 9.97 -12.54 3.78
N PHE A 157 9.94 -12.10 2.53
CA PHE A 157 10.27 -12.93 1.38
C PHE A 157 10.90 -12.11 0.25
N GLU A 158 11.48 -12.82 -0.71
CA GLU A 158 11.89 -12.29 -2.00
C GLU A 158 11.31 -13.16 -3.13
N ILE A 159 10.93 -12.52 -4.23
CA ILE A 159 10.43 -13.19 -5.43
C ILE A 159 11.05 -12.57 -6.69
N PRO A 160 11.58 -13.38 -7.63
CA PRO A 160 12.03 -12.88 -8.92
C PRO A 160 10.92 -12.13 -9.65
N ILE A 161 11.24 -10.94 -10.17
CA ILE A 161 10.29 -10.11 -10.92
C ILE A 161 9.78 -10.86 -12.15
N GLU A 162 10.61 -11.71 -12.77
CA GLU A 162 10.23 -12.52 -13.94
C GLU A 162 9.06 -13.48 -13.69
N PHE A 163 8.81 -13.89 -12.44
CA PHE A 163 7.68 -14.77 -12.11
C PHE A 163 6.39 -13.97 -11.82
N VAL A 164 6.49 -12.65 -11.71
CA VAL A 164 5.39 -11.73 -11.46
C VAL A 164 4.90 -11.14 -12.78
N SER A 165 3.76 -11.64 -13.27
CA SER A 165 3.14 -11.14 -14.51
C SER A 165 2.60 -9.73 -14.41
N LYS A 166 2.19 -9.34 -13.20
CA LYS A 166 1.58 -8.04 -12.92
C LYS A 166 1.83 -7.66 -11.47
N CYS A 167 2.05 -6.38 -11.23
CA CYS A 167 2.09 -5.78 -9.91
C CYS A 167 1.06 -4.65 -9.88
N GLU A 168 0.17 -4.65 -8.90
CA GLU A 168 -0.79 -3.55 -8.68
C GLU A 168 -0.61 -2.91 -7.31
N GLU A 169 -0.63 -1.58 -7.27
CA GLU A 169 -0.62 -0.83 -6.03
C GLU A 169 -2.04 -0.77 -5.44
N ARG A 170 -2.17 -1.12 -4.16
CA ARG A 170 -3.42 -1.12 -3.41
C ARG A 170 -3.32 -0.14 -2.24
N PRO A 171 -4.15 0.92 -2.17
CA PRO A 171 -4.16 1.78 -1.00
C PRO A 171 -4.67 1.02 0.22
N SER A 172 -4.01 1.22 1.36
CA SER A 172 -4.37 0.65 2.67
C SER A 172 -4.34 1.76 3.73
N LYS A 173 -5.01 1.52 4.87
CA LYS A 173 -4.94 2.40 6.03
C LYS A 173 -3.51 2.56 6.56
N GLU A 174 -2.68 1.55 6.34
CA GLU A 174 -1.31 1.43 6.84
C GLU A 174 -0.25 1.82 5.79
N GLY A 175 -0.66 2.30 4.60
CA GLY A 175 0.25 2.69 3.52
C GLY A 175 -0.16 2.10 2.16
N THR A 176 0.82 1.85 1.29
CA THR A 176 0.61 1.17 0.00
C THR A 176 0.96 -0.31 0.13
N LEU A 177 0.03 -1.17 -0.28
CA LEU A 177 0.29 -2.60 -0.48
C LEU A 177 0.49 -2.88 -1.97
N PHE A 178 1.15 -3.98 -2.28
CA PHE A 178 1.49 -4.39 -3.63
C PHE A 178 0.93 -5.78 -3.89
N ASP A 179 0.03 -5.90 -4.85
CA ASP A 179 -0.61 -7.15 -5.24
C ASP A 179 0.19 -7.75 -6.39
N LEU A 180 1.00 -8.77 -6.09
CA LEU A 180 1.90 -9.42 -7.04
C LEU A 180 1.21 -10.65 -7.63
N PHE A 181 0.96 -10.65 -8.93
CA PHE A 181 0.31 -11.75 -9.66
C PHE A 181 1.37 -12.73 -10.19
N VAL A 182 1.53 -13.84 -9.48
CA VAL A 182 2.54 -14.87 -9.74
C VAL A 182 2.01 -15.93 -10.69
N THR A 183 2.74 -16.18 -11.78
CA THR A 183 2.31 -17.13 -12.82
C THR A 183 2.74 -18.56 -12.52
N THR A 184 4.03 -18.81 -12.54
CA THR A 184 4.63 -20.12 -12.26
C THR A 184 6.05 -19.90 -11.77
N ILE A 185 6.42 -20.58 -10.69
CA ILE A 185 7.79 -20.60 -10.16
C ILE A 185 8.43 -21.90 -10.67
N PRO A 186 9.45 -21.83 -11.54
CA PRO A 186 10.11 -23.02 -12.06
C PRO A 186 10.79 -23.81 -10.94
N GLU A 187 10.90 -25.12 -11.13
CA GLU A 187 11.76 -25.95 -10.29
C GLU A 187 13.22 -25.56 -10.56
N LEU A 188 13.87 -24.93 -9.58
CA LEU A 188 15.33 -24.84 -9.58
C LEU A 188 15.84 -26.27 -9.36
N GLN A 189 16.49 -26.84 -10.37
CA GLN A 189 17.20 -28.11 -10.21
C GLN A 189 18.25 -27.93 -9.10
N SER A 190 18.09 -28.68 -8.01
CA SER A 190 19.00 -28.73 -6.87
C SER A 190 20.36 -29.29 -7.26
#